data_AF-A0A1E4EWG3-F1
#
_entry.id   AF-A0A1E4EWG3-F1
#
_cell.length_a   1.000
_cell.length_b   1.000
_cell.length_c   1.000
_cell.angle_alpha   90.00
_cell.angle_beta   90.00
_cell.angle_gamma   90.00
#
_symmetry.space_group_name_H-M   'P 1'
#
loop_
_entity.id
_entity.type
_entity.pdbx_description
1 polymer ?
#
loop_
_entity_poly.entity_id
_entity_poly.type
_entity_poly.pdbx_seq_one_letter_code
_entity_poly.pdbx_strand_id
1 'polypeptide(L)' 'METYSFLRTLADSWALLALTLVFVGMVVFVFRPGGRRIHRDAAESIFRHETRPADPDPDHAPDQAPDDKETR' A
#
# COMPACT_ATOMS: atom_id res chain seq x y z
N MET A 1 33.30 36.57 26.54
CA MET A 1 33.69 35.83 25.33
C MET A 1 33.14 34.40 25.32
N GLU A 2 32.85 33.80 26.49
CA GLU A 2 32.28 32.44 26.62
C GLU A 2 30.97 32.18 25.84
N THR A 3 29.97 33.06 25.97
CA THR A 3 28.62 32.84 25.39
C THR A 3 28.61 32.86 23.85
N TYR A 4 29.41 33.75 23.24
CA TYR A 4 29.50 33.85 21.78
C TYR A 4 30.14 32.59 21.17
N SER A 5 31.20 32.07 21.79
CA SER A 5 31.85 30.85 21.33
C SER A 5 30.89 29.66 21.40
N PHE A 6 30.12 29.54 22.48
CA PHE A 6 29.13 28.48 22.63
C PHE A 6 28.05 28.52 21.54
N LEU A 7 27.44 29.70 21.31
CA LEU A 7 26.43 29.89 20.27
C LEU A 7 26.97 29.59 18.87
N ARG A 8 28.24 29.93 18.61
CA ARG A 8 28.91 29.68 17.33
C ARG A 8 29.18 28.19 17.08
N THR A 9 29.67 27.46 18.07
CA THR A 9 29.87 26.00 17.94
C THR A 9 28.54 25.27 17.71
N LEU A 10 27.47 25.73 18.35
CA LEU A 10 26.13 25.19 18.16
C LEU A 10 25.60 25.50 16.74
N ALA A 11 25.83 26.72 16.23
CA ALA A 11 25.44 27.13 14.89
C ALA A 11 26.21 26.40 13.77
N ASP A 12 27.53 26.24 13.91
CA ASP A 12 28.36 25.58 12.89
C ASP A 12 28.04 24.07 12.77
N SER A 13 27.51 23.44 13.83
CA SER A 13 27.21 22.00 13.84
C SER A 13 25.82 21.63 13.26
N TRP A 14 24.94 22.62 13.05
CA TRP A 14 23.54 22.39 12.66
C TRP A 14 23.39 21.77 11.27
N ALA A 15 24.22 22.17 10.31
CA ALA A 15 24.17 21.64 8.95
C ALA A 15 24.57 20.14 8.91
N LEU A 16 25.62 19.76 9.64
CA LEU A 16 26.06 18.37 9.76
C LEU A 16 25.01 17.51 10.47
N LEU A 17 24.37 18.07 11.51
CA LEU A 17 23.31 17.40 12.26
C LEU A 17 22.08 17.17 11.38
N ALA A 18 21.68 18.17 10.59
CA ALA A 18 20.59 18.04 9.62
C ALA A 18 20.85 16.94 8.58
N LEU A 19 22.05 16.91 7.98
CA LEU A 19 22.43 15.85 7.03
C LEU A 19 22.35 14.47 7.68
N THR A 20 22.84 14.34 8.91
CA THR A 20 22.82 13.09 9.66
C THR A 20 21.39 12.63 9.96
N LEU A 21 20.52 13.54 10.39
CA LEU A 21 19.10 13.24 10.63
C LEU A 21 18.36 12.83 9.35
N VAL A 22 18.62 13.51 8.23
CA VAL A 22 18.06 13.14 6.93
C VAL A 22 18.52 11.74 6.52
N PHE A 23 19.81 11.45 6.68
CA PHE A 23 20.37 10.13 6.39
C PHE A 23 19.72 9.03 7.23
N VAL A 24 19.66 9.21 8.55
CA VAL A 24 18.98 8.26 9.45
C VAL A 24 17.49 8.14 9.11
N GLY A 25 16.83 9.25 8.79
CA GLY A 25 15.44 9.26 8.32
C GLY A 25 15.24 8.42 7.06
N MET A 26 16.17 8.50 6.10
CA MET A 26 16.16 7.70 4.87
C MET A 26 16.36 6.22 5.18
N VAL A 27 17.31 5.89 6.06
CA VAL A 27 17.56 4.51 6.53
C VAL A 27 16.29 3.95 7.17
N VAL A 28 15.69 4.67 8.12
CA VAL A 28 14.44 4.27 8.79
C VAL A 28 13.29 4.15 7.80
N PHE A 29 13.20 5.02 6.80
CA PHE A 29 12.18 4.94 5.75
C PHE A 29 12.30 3.67 4.91
N VAL A 30 13.51 3.29 4.49
CA VAL A 30 13.75 2.06 3.74
C VAL A 30 13.42 0.83 4.58
N PHE A 31 13.79 0.85 5.87
CA PHE A 31 13.50 -0.25 6.79
C PHE A 31 12.08 -0.23 7.36
N ARG A 32 11.29 0.83 7.13
CA ARG A 32 9.89 0.94 7.62
C ARG A 32 9.06 -0.15 6.94
N PRO A 33 8.61 -1.20 7.66
CA PRO A 33 7.85 -2.28 7.06
C PRO A 33 6.37 -1.86 6.95
N GLY A 34 6.08 -0.86 6.10
CA GLY A 34 4.74 -0.27 5.95
C GLY A 34 3.86 -0.93 4.88
N GLY A 35 4.46 -1.60 3.89
CA GLY A 35 3.73 -2.08 2.70
C GLY A 35 3.13 -3.49 2.79
N ARG A 36 3.50 -4.28 3.81
CA ARG A 36 3.16 -5.72 3.84
C ARG A 36 1.65 -6.03 3.89
N ARG A 37 0.82 -5.07 4.31
CA ARG A 37 -0.65 -5.27 4.37
C ARG A 37 -1.33 -5.10 3.01
N ILE A 38 -0.89 -4.14 2.18
CA ILE A 38 -1.51 -3.87 0.88
C ILE A 38 -1.13 -4.94 -0.15
N HIS A 39 0.13 -5.40 -0.13
CA HIS A 39 0.57 -6.48 -1.04
C HIS A 39 -0.12 -7.81 -0.77
N ARG A 40 -0.46 -8.10 0.50
CA ARG A 40 -1.21 -9.30 0.87
C ARG A 40 -2.64 -9.24 0.35
N ASP A 41 -3.31 -8.10 0.51
CA ASP A 41 -4.71 -7.94 0.09
C ASP A 41 -4.86 -7.97 -1.45
N ALA A 42 -3.89 -7.42 -2.19
CA ALA A 42 -3.83 -7.51 -3.64
C ALA A 42 -3.57 -8.94 -4.14
N ALA A 43 -2.67 -9.69 -3.50
CA ALA A 43 -2.42 -11.09 -3.85
C ALA A 43 -3.63 -11.99 -3.54
N GLU A 44 -4.36 -11.68 -2.47
CA GLU A 44 -5.54 -12.44 -2.02
C GLU A 44 -6.81 -12.07 -2.82
N SER A 45 -6.78 -11.00 -3.63
CA SER A 45 -7.91 -10.57 -4.46
C SER A 45 -8.26 -11.55 -5.59
N ILE A 46 -7.26 -12.15 -6.24
CA ILE A 46 -7.49 -13.14 -7.32
C ILE A 46 -8.01 -14.46 -6.76
N PHE A 47 -7.52 -14.88 -5.59
CA PHE A 47 -7.92 -16.15 -4.96
C PHE A 47 -9.21 -16.06 -4.13
N ARG A 48 -9.78 -14.87 -3.97
CA ARG A 48 -10.98 -14.64 -3.14
C ARG A 48 -12.20 -15.46 -3.59
N HIS A 49 -12.26 -15.83 -4.87
CA HIS A 49 -13.36 -16.59 -5.46
C HIS A 49 -13.06 -18.08 -5.68
N GLU A 50 -11.85 -18.54 -5.32
CA GLU A 50 -11.42 -19.94 -5.54
C GLU A 50 -11.88 -20.88 -4.41
N THR A 51 -12.05 -20.38 -3.18
CA THR A 51 -12.40 -21.22 -2.01
C THR A 51 -13.92 -21.34 -1.79
N ARG A 52 -14.73 -20.44 -2.36
CA ARG A 52 -16.20 -20.51 -2.32
C ARG A 52 -16.76 -19.91 -3.62
N PRO A 53 -17.55 -20.66 -4.40
CA PRO A 53 -18.27 -20.10 -5.55
C PRO A 53 -19.13 -18.92 -5.07
N ALA A 54 -19.21 -17.85 -5.88
CA ALA A 54 -20.17 -16.79 -5.61
C ALA A 54 -21.57 -17.41 -5.51
N ASP A 55 -22.32 -17.07 -4.45
CA ASP A 55 -23.73 -17.47 -4.37
C ASP A 55 -24.43 -16.98 -5.65
N PRO A 56 -25.25 -17.82 -6.29
CA PRO A 56 -25.94 -17.44 -7.51
C PRO A 56 -26.77 -16.19 -7.21
N ASP A 57 -26.45 -15.12 -7.92
CA ASP A 57 -27.19 -13.87 -7.88
C ASP A 57 -28.66 -14.19 -8.21
N PRO A 58 -29.61 -14.01 -7.28
CA PRO A 58 -31.02 -14.32 -7.53
C PRO A 58 -31.63 -13.48 -8.65
N ASP A 59 -30.93 -12.41 -9.07
CA ASP A 59 -31.36 -11.51 -10.13
C ASP A 59 -30.80 -11.90 -11.52
N HIS A 60 -29.91 -12.90 -11.62
CA HIS A 60 -29.47 -13.45 -12.90
C HIS A 60 -30.43 -14.56 -13.38
N ALA A 61 -31.59 -14.14 -13.86
CA ALA A 61 -32.46 -15.02 -14.64
C ALA A 61 -31.70 -15.46 -15.92
N PRO A 62 -31.53 -16.76 -16.19
CA PRO A 62 -30.90 -17.22 -17.42
C PRO A 62 -31.82 -16.87 -18.61
N ASP A 63 -31.50 -15.78 -19.29
CA ASP A 63 -32.11 -15.37 -20.55
C ASP A 63 -31.54 -16.25 -21.67
N GLN A 64 -32.06 -17.48 -21.79
CA GLN A 64 -31.83 -18.37 -22.94
C GLN A 64 -32.78 -19.58 -22.90
N ALA A 65 -34.02 -19.36 -23.32
CA ALA A 65 -34.82 -20.42 -23.93
C ALA A 65 -34.54 -20.39 -25.44
N PRO A 66 -34.03 -21.47 -26.06
CA PRO A 66 -33.93 -21.52 -27.51
C PRO A 66 -35.35 -21.62 -28.09
N ASP A 67 -35.74 -20.61 -28.88
CA ASP A 67 -37.02 -20.51 -29.59
C ASP A 67 -37.14 -21.70 -30.58
N ASP A 68 -37.87 -22.73 -30.16
CA ASP A 68 -38.18 -23.97 -30.88
C ASP A 68 -39.27 -23.75 -31.94
N LYS A 69 -39.20 -22.65 -32.69
CA LYS A 69 -40.17 -22.28 -33.74
C LYS A 69 -39.65 -22.50 -35.17
N GLU A 70 -38.92 -23.58 -35.39
CA GLU A 70 -38.59 -24.03 -36.75
C GLU A 70 -39.03 -25.47 -37.01
N THR A 71 -40.15 -25.90 -36.43
CA THR A 71 -40.76 -27.20 -36.79
C THR A 71 -42.28 -27.22 -36.60
N ARG A 72 -43.02 -26.41 -37.37
CA ARG A 72 -44.36 -26.81 -37.86
C ARG A 72 -44.85 -25.96 -39.01
#